data_AF-A0A4P5WSG5-F1
#
_entry.id   AF-A0A4P5WSG5-F1
#
_cell.length_a   1.000
_cell.length_b   1.000
_cell.length_c   1.000
_cell.angle_alpha   90.00
_cell.angle_beta   90.00
_cell.angle_gamma   90.00
#
_symmetry.space_group_name_H-M   'P 1'
#
loop_
_entity.id
_entity.type
_entity.pdbx_description
1 polymer ?
#
loop_
_entity_poly.entity_id
_entity_poly.type
_entity_poly.pdbx_seq_one_letter_code
_entity_poly.pdbx_strand_id
1 'polypeptide(L)'
;MRHRGGFPNPMKRARARELLRAGDAVGAVRLLSGSCYGAGYDTDYFELLGRALLASGQFSNAGRFLFLSGARKAEYVAAISLFLARHSNTRDFRQLQSQLPERIRVLWKLSQFPAVVAAELRILGWPEDTQIAIVTRKAKSRTMP
;
A
#
# COMPACT_ATOMS: atom_id res chain seq x y z
N MET A 1 -20.02 5.15 11.13
CA MET A 1 -20.12 3.75 10.66
C MET A 1 -18.93 2.96 11.20
N ARG A 2 -19.17 1.92 12.03
CA ARG A 2 -18.09 1.06 12.54
C ARG A 2 -17.68 0.10 11.42
N HIS A 3 -16.54 0.33 10.78
CA HIS A 3 -15.94 -0.65 9.88
C HIS A 3 -15.62 -1.90 10.71
N ARG A 4 -16.41 -2.97 10.54
CA ARG A 4 -16.07 -4.29 11.08
C ARG A 4 -14.83 -4.76 10.32
N GLY A 5 -13.65 -4.47 10.86
CA GLY A 5 -12.38 -4.97 10.35
C GLY A 5 -12.40 -6.49 10.44
N GLY A 6 -12.68 -7.15 9.31
CA GLY A 6 -12.60 -8.60 9.20
C GLY A 6 -11.17 -8.99 8.87
N PHE A 7 -10.63 -9.99 9.56
CA PHE A 7 -9.41 -10.67 9.14
C PHE A 7 -9.54 -11.10 7.66
N PRO A 8 -8.45 -11.09 6.88
CA PRO A 8 -8.44 -11.60 5.53
C PRO A 8 -8.93 -13.05 5.52
N ASN A 9 -10.17 -13.25 5.08
CA ASN A 9 -10.80 -14.55 5.08
C ASN A 9 -10.17 -15.41 3.95
N PRO A 10 -9.55 -16.57 4.26
CA PRO A 10 -8.96 -17.44 3.24
C PRO A 10 -9.95 -17.84 2.14
N MET A 11 -11.23 -18.04 2.49
CA MET A 11 -12.29 -18.35 1.52
C MET A 11 -12.54 -17.18 0.57
N LYS A 12 -12.51 -15.93 1.07
CA LYS A 12 -12.64 -14.74 0.21
C LYS A 12 -11.45 -14.62 -0.74
N ARG A 13 -10.24 -14.98 -0.31
CA ARG A 13 -9.05 -15.00 -1.19
C ARG A 13 -9.20 -16.05 -2.27
N ALA A 14 -9.58 -17.27 -1.90
CA ALA A 14 -9.82 -18.35 -2.86
C ALA A 14 -10.87 -17.93 -3.89
N ARG A 15 -12.00 -17.40 -3.44
CA ARG A 15 -13.07 -16.92 -4.31
C ARG A 15 -12.63 -15.75 -5.19
N ALA A 16 -11.85 -14.80 -4.68
CA ALA A 16 -11.31 -13.71 -5.49
C ALA A 16 -10.36 -14.23 -6.59
N ARG A 17 -9.56 -15.26 -6.31
CA ARG A 17 -8.71 -15.91 -7.33
C ARG A 17 -9.54 -16.57 -8.42
N GLU A 18 -10.64 -17.24 -8.06
CA GLU A 18 -11.59 -17.81 -9.04
C GLU A 18 -12.22 -16.73 -9.91
N LEU A 19 -12.69 -15.63 -9.32
CA LEU A 19 -13.27 -14.51 -10.06
C LEU A 19 -12.26 -13.92 -11.05
N LEU A 20 -11.00 -13.75 -10.66
CA LEU A 20 -9.94 -13.30 -11.58
C LEU A 20 -9.67 -14.28 -12.71
N ARG A 21 -9.68 -15.60 -12.44
CA ARG A 21 -9.55 -16.62 -13.51
C ARG A 21 -10.72 -16.59 -14.47
N ALA A 22 -11.92 -16.26 -13.98
CA ALA A 22 -13.13 -16.13 -14.79
C ALA A 22 -13.25 -14.76 -15.51
N GLY A 23 -12.28 -13.85 -15.35
CA GLY A 23 -12.33 -12.51 -15.94
C GLY A 23 -13.21 -11.50 -15.17
N ASP A 24 -13.82 -11.90 -14.05
CA ASP A 24 -14.63 -11.00 -13.20
C ASP A 24 -13.75 -10.21 -12.22
N ALA A 25 -12.95 -9.29 -12.77
CA ALA A 25 -12.06 -8.43 -11.99
C ALA A 25 -12.84 -7.49 -11.05
N VAL A 26 -13.99 -6.98 -11.48
CA VAL A 26 -14.85 -6.09 -10.69
C VAL A 26 -15.42 -6.83 -9.47
N GLY A 27 -15.89 -8.06 -9.65
CA GLY A 27 -16.35 -8.93 -8.57
C GLY A 27 -15.23 -9.24 -7.58
N ALA A 28 -14.02 -9.52 -8.07
CA ALA A 28 -12.86 -9.74 -7.22
C ALA A 28 -12.51 -8.49 -6.38
N VAL A 29 -12.51 -7.30 -6.98
CA VAL A 29 -12.30 -6.03 -6.26
C VAL A 29 -13.38 -5.84 -5.20
N ARG A 30 -14.66 -6.04 -5.51
CA ARG A 30 -15.75 -5.88 -4.55
C ARG A 30 -15.59 -6.80 -3.35
N LEU A 31 -15.19 -8.05 -3.58
CA LEU A 31 -14.99 -9.05 -2.53
C LEU A 31 -13.83 -8.68 -1.58
N LEU A 32 -12.73 -8.19 -2.15
CA LEU A 32 -11.52 -7.83 -1.42
C LEU A 32 -11.65 -6.45 -0.76
N SER A 33 -12.19 -5.44 -1.40
CA SER A 33 -12.31 -4.08 -0.82
C SER A 33 -13.06 -4.08 0.51
N GLY A 34 -14.05 -4.96 0.69
CA GLY A 34 -14.76 -5.14 1.96
C GLY A 34 -13.95 -5.77 3.11
N SER A 35 -12.76 -6.30 2.85
CA SER A 35 -11.90 -7.01 3.82
C SER A 35 -10.52 -6.37 4.02
N CYS A 36 -10.22 -5.25 3.33
CA CYS A 36 -8.91 -4.59 3.34
C CYS A 36 -8.52 -3.91 4.67
N TYR A 37 -9.42 -3.84 5.64
CA TYR A 37 -9.26 -2.98 6.82
C TYR A 37 -8.90 -3.74 8.11
N GLY A 38 -8.79 -5.07 8.07
CA GLY A 38 -8.80 -5.90 9.29
C GLY A 38 -7.53 -6.67 9.66
N ALA A 39 -6.47 -6.72 8.85
CA ALA A 39 -5.22 -7.36 9.26
C ALA A 39 -4.00 -6.48 8.99
N GLY A 40 -2.89 -6.83 9.65
CA GLY A 40 -1.58 -6.21 9.51
C GLY A 40 -1.02 -6.29 8.09
N TYR A 41 0.30 -6.22 7.98
CA TYR A 41 0.95 -6.19 6.67
C TYR A 41 0.85 -7.55 5.96
N ASP A 42 -0.12 -7.69 5.05
CA ASP A 42 -0.35 -8.94 4.31
C ASP A 42 -0.03 -8.78 2.83
N THR A 43 1.17 -9.22 2.46
CA THR A 43 1.72 -9.06 1.10
C THR A 43 0.88 -9.79 0.05
N ASP A 44 0.45 -11.01 0.35
CA ASP A 44 -0.36 -11.83 -0.56
C ASP A 44 -1.71 -11.18 -0.84
N TYR A 45 -2.32 -10.60 0.19
CA TYR A 45 -3.56 -9.88 0.07
C TYR A 45 -3.41 -8.62 -0.77
N PHE A 46 -2.37 -7.83 -0.51
CA PHE A 46 -2.06 -6.64 -1.28
C PHE A 46 -1.78 -6.98 -2.75
N GLU A 47 -1.03 -8.06 -3.03
CA GLU A 47 -0.81 -8.50 -4.40
C GLU A 47 -2.13 -8.88 -5.07
N LEU A 48 -2.97 -9.70 -4.41
CA LEU A 48 -4.24 -10.16 -4.97
C LEU A 48 -5.20 -9.01 -5.28
N LEU A 49 -5.32 -8.04 -4.37
CA LEU A 49 -6.12 -6.83 -4.60
C LEU A 49 -5.52 -5.96 -5.69
N GLY A 50 -4.21 -5.75 -5.69
CA GLY A 50 -3.50 -5.00 -6.72
C GLY A 50 -3.75 -5.57 -8.12
N ARG A 51 -3.70 -6.91 -8.26
CA ARG A 51 -4.04 -7.60 -9.52
C ARG A 51 -5.49 -7.38 -9.94
N ALA A 52 -6.43 -7.47 -9.00
CA ALA A 52 -7.85 -7.24 -9.30
C ALA A 52 -8.15 -5.80 -9.73
N LEU A 53 -7.51 -4.83 -9.08
CA LEU A 53 -7.57 -3.42 -9.47
C LEU A 53 -6.97 -3.21 -10.85
N LEU A 54 -5.82 -3.82 -11.14
CA LEU A 54 -5.16 -3.72 -12.45
C LEU A 54 -6.06 -4.29 -13.56
N ALA A 55 -6.60 -5.49 -13.36
CA ALA A 55 -7.49 -6.15 -14.31
C ALA A 55 -8.83 -5.41 -14.51
N SER A 56 -9.25 -4.59 -13.54
CA SER A 56 -10.44 -3.72 -13.67
C SER A 56 -10.13 -2.31 -14.18
N GLY A 57 -8.90 -2.04 -14.62
CA GLY A 57 -8.49 -0.74 -15.16
C GLY A 57 -8.22 0.34 -14.11
N GLN A 58 -8.20 0.00 -12.82
CA GLN A 58 -7.94 0.94 -11.71
C GLN A 58 -6.44 1.09 -11.45
N PHE A 59 -5.67 1.50 -12.47
CA PHE A 59 -4.20 1.55 -12.47
C PHE A 59 -3.58 2.27 -11.27
N SER A 60 -4.13 3.44 -10.90
CA SER A 60 -3.56 4.26 -9.82
C SER A 60 -3.66 3.56 -8.47
N ASN A 61 -4.81 2.94 -8.19
CA ASN A 61 -5.04 2.17 -6.97
C ASN A 61 -4.28 0.84 -7.00
N ALA A 62 -4.19 0.20 -8.18
CA ALA A 62 -3.42 -1.01 -8.36
C ALA A 62 -1.96 -0.80 -7.97
N GLY A 63 -1.33 0.27 -8.48
CA GLY A 63 0.07 0.61 -8.19
C GLY A 63 0.38 0.68 -6.70
N ARG A 64 -0.50 1.29 -5.90
CA ARG A 64 -0.37 1.37 -4.44
C ARG A 64 -0.28 -0.01 -3.78
N PHE A 65 -1.21 -0.91 -4.10
CA PHE A 65 -1.25 -2.23 -3.46
C PHE A 65 -0.17 -3.17 -4.02
N LEU A 66 0.14 -3.08 -5.31
CA LEU A 66 1.25 -3.83 -5.92
C LEU A 66 2.60 -3.40 -5.35
N PHE A 67 2.82 -2.09 -5.15
CA PHE A 67 4.00 -1.58 -4.45
C PHE A 67 4.09 -2.18 -3.05
N LEU A 68 3.04 -2.05 -2.25
CA LEU A 68 3.00 -2.56 -0.88
C LEU A 68 3.15 -4.08 -0.79
N SER A 69 2.73 -4.84 -1.80
CA SER A 69 2.96 -6.30 -1.80
C SER A 69 4.44 -6.69 -1.86
N GLY A 70 5.32 -5.79 -2.33
CA GLY A 70 6.72 -6.08 -2.60
C GLY A 70 6.96 -6.89 -3.89
N ALA A 71 5.91 -7.37 -4.57
CA ALA A 71 6.05 -8.09 -5.82
C ALA A 71 6.48 -7.17 -6.96
N ARG A 72 7.40 -7.65 -7.81
CA ARG A 72 7.98 -6.92 -8.95
C ARG A 72 7.89 -7.73 -10.24
N LYS A 73 6.65 -8.02 -10.65
CA LYS A 73 6.38 -8.67 -11.94
C LYS A 73 6.31 -7.62 -13.06
N ALA A 74 6.65 -8.01 -14.28
CA ALA A 74 6.67 -7.11 -15.43
C ALA A 74 5.33 -6.38 -15.62
N GLU A 75 4.22 -7.11 -15.45
CA GLU A 75 2.87 -6.53 -15.58
C GLU A 75 2.52 -5.50 -14.48
N TYR A 76 3.27 -5.45 -13.37
CA TYR A 76 3.01 -4.52 -12.25
C TYR A 76 3.75 -3.20 -12.41
N VAL A 77 4.86 -3.19 -13.17
CA VAL A 77 5.81 -2.08 -13.23
C VAL A 77 5.11 -0.76 -13.58
N ALA A 78 4.33 -0.74 -14.66
CA ALA A 78 3.67 0.48 -15.12
C ALA A 78 2.74 1.10 -14.06
N ALA A 79 1.97 0.27 -13.36
CA ALA A 79 1.06 0.73 -12.31
C ALA A 79 1.82 1.24 -11.08
N ILE A 80 2.88 0.52 -10.66
CA ILE A 80 3.74 0.93 -9.54
C ILE A 80 4.43 2.26 -9.86
N SER A 81 5.04 2.39 -11.04
CA SER A 81 5.70 3.61 -11.48
C SER A 81 4.73 4.79 -11.52
N LEU A 82 3.51 4.60 -12.02
CA LEU A 82 2.48 5.65 -12.04
C LEU A 82 2.11 6.12 -10.63
N PHE A 83 1.92 5.18 -9.70
CA PHE A 83 1.62 5.49 -8.30
C PHE A 83 2.77 6.26 -7.65
N LEU A 84 4.00 5.79 -7.79
CA LEU A 84 5.17 6.44 -7.19
C LEU A 84 5.39 7.82 -7.81
N ALA A 85 5.37 7.98 -9.14
CA ALA A 85 5.57 9.27 -9.80
C ALA A 85 4.60 10.36 -9.31
N ARG A 86 3.37 9.99 -8.91
CA ARG A 86 2.36 10.93 -8.42
C ARG A 86 2.49 11.30 -6.94
N HIS A 87 3.11 10.43 -6.14
CA HIS A 87 3.03 10.54 -4.69
C HIS A 87 4.39 10.51 -3.98
N SER A 88 5.45 10.05 -4.63
CA SER A 88 6.80 10.08 -4.08
C SER A 88 7.42 11.46 -4.29
N ASN A 89 7.85 12.07 -3.19
CA ASN A 89 8.65 13.28 -3.20
C ASN A 89 9.78 13.10 -2.19
N THR A 90 11.03 13.17 -2.65
CA THR A 90 12.22 12.96 -1.82
C THR A 90 12.37 13.99 -0.70
N ARG A 91 11.70 15.15 -0.82
CA ARG A 91 11.67 16.19 0.23
C ARG A 91 10.47 16.07 1.18
N ASP A 92 9.46 15.27 0.81
CA ASP A 92 8.25 15.09 1.60
C ASP A 92 7.71 13.66 1.51
N PHE A 93 8.26 12.79 2.35
CA PHE A 93 7.78 11.41 2.47
C PHE A 93 6.31 11.31 2.91
N ARG A 94 5.75 12.36 3.54
CA ARG A 94 4.35 12.35 4.02
C ARG A 94 3.36 12.32 2.88
N GLN A 95 3.73 12.85 1.70
CA GLN A 95 2.90 12.78 0.51
C GLN A 95 2.59 11.31 0.16
N LEU A 96 3.63 10.46 0.08
CA LEU A 96 3.46 9.03 -0.15
C LEU A 96 2.79 8.34 1.04
N GLN A 97 3.20 8.67 2.27
CA GLN A 97 2.64 8.08 3.49
C GLN A 97 1.12 8.30 3.60
N SER A 98 0.62 9.47 3.21
CA SER A 98 -0.81 9.81 3.22
C SER A 98 -1.66 8.90 2.34
N GLN A 99 -1.04 8.33 1.31
CA GLN A 99 -1.69 7.42 0.37
C GLN A 99 -1.64 5.97 0.83
N LEU A 100 -0.99 5.63 1.96
CA LEU A 100 -0.93 4.24 2.42
C LEU A 100 -2.21 3.86 3.20
N PRO A 101 -2.57 2.57 3.26
CA PRO A 101 -3.70 2.12 4.09
C PRO A 101 -3.50 2.57 5.54
N GLU A 102 -4.58 2.90 6.23
CA GLU A 102 -4.53 3.46 7.59
C GLU A 102 -3.68 2.63 8.56
N ARG A 103 -3.81 1.30 8.49
CA ARG A 103 -3.02 0.36 9.30
C ARG A 103 -1.54 0.27 8.92
N ILE A 104 -1.19 0.69 7.71
CA ILE A 104 0.22 0.77 7.25
C ILE A 104 0.83 2.12 7.64
N ARG A 105 0.01 3.20 7.73
CA ARG A 105 0.48 4.53 8.14
C ARG A 105 1.05 4.58 9.55
N VAL A 106 0.66 3.64 10.42
CA VAL A 106 1.15 3.52 11.80
C VAL A 106 2.45 2.70 11.91
N LEU A 107 3.00 2.22 10.80
CA LEU A 107 4.32 1.61 10.77
C LEU A 107 5.36 2.74 10.71
N TRP A 108 6.00 2.98 11.85
CA TRP A 108 6.92 4.09 12.02
C TRP A 108 8.32 3.79 11.51
N LYS A 109 8.73 2.51 11.57
CA LYS A 109 10.09 2.07 11.20
C LYS A 109 10.08 1.32 9.88
N LEU A 110 11.08 1.56 9.03
CA LEU A 110 11.24 0.84 7.76
C LEU A 110 11.38 -0.67 7.96
N SER A 111 11.95 -1.12 9.09
CA SER A 111 12.06 -2.54 9.43
C SER A 111 10.72 -3.25 9.66
N GLN A 112 9.61 -2.51 9.78
CA GLN A 112 8.25 -3.07 9.91
C GLN A 112 7.62 -3.36 8.54
N PHE A 113 8.22 -2.88 7.45
CA PHE A 113 7.82 -3.18 6.08
C PHE A 113 8.55 -4.43 5.59
N PRO A 114 8.00 -5.16 4.59
CA PRO A 114 8.76 -6.18 3.87
C PRO A 114 10.06 -5.59 3.32
N ALA A 115 11.15 -6.38 3.34
CA ALA A 115 12.49 -5.91 3.00
C ALA A 115 12.58 -5.20 1.64
N VAL A 116 11.88 -5.71 0.62
CA VAL A 116 11.83 -5.09 -0.72
C VAL A 116 11.19 -3.69 -0.67
N VAL A 117 10.08 -3.56 0.06
CA VAL A 117 9.37 -2.28 0.20
C VAL A 117 10.21 -1.31 1.02
N ALA A 118 10.84 -1.78 2.11
CA ALA A 118 11.74 -0.97 2.92
C ALA A 118 12.94 -0.43 2.12
N ALA A 119 13.55 -1.26 1.27
CA ALA A 119 14.65 -0.86 0.40
C ALA A 119 14.23 0.23 -0.59
N GLU A 120 13.07 0.09 -1.22
CA GLU A 120 12.55 1.12 -2.13
C GLU A 120 12.15 2.40 -1.42
N LEU A 121 11.49 2.32 -0.26
CA LEU A 121 11.17 3.50 0.55
C LEU A 121 12.44 4.27 0.92
N ARG A 122 13.52 3.56 1.27
CA ARG A 122 14.84 4.18 1.52
C ARG A 122 15.38 4.92 0.30
N ILE A 123 15.31 4.32 -0.89
CA ILE A 123 15.70 4.96 -2.16
C ILE A 123 14.86 6.22 -2.43
N LEU A 124 13.57 6.18 -2.07
CA LEU A 124 12.64 7.31 -2.18
C LEU A 124 12.85 8.39 -1.10
N GLY A 125 13.85 8.24 -0.23
CA GLY A 125 14.19 9.22 0.81
C GLY A 125 13.35 9.11 2.08
N TRP A 126 12.69 7.96 2.32
CA TRP A 126 12.01 7.75 3.60
C TRP A 126 13.03 7.61 4.74
N PRO A 127 12.77 8.25 5.90
CA PRO A 127 13.61 8.07 7.08
C PRO A 127 13.44 6.66 7.66
N GLU A 128 14.49 6.15 8.32
CA GLU A 128 14.43 4.86 9.03
C GLU A 128 13.34 4.84 10.12
N ASP A 129 13.14 5.98 10.79
CA ASP A 129 12.07 6.22 11.76
C ASP A 129 11.29 7.49 11.38
N THR A 130 10.09 7.30 10.84
CA THR A 130 9.21 8.40 10.41
C THR A 130 8.63 9.18 11.59
N GLN A 131 8.48 8.57 12.77
CA GLN A 131 7.97 9.25 13.96
C GLN A 131 9.00 10.27 14.46
N ILE A 132 10.28 9.87 14.55
CA ILE A 132 11.38 10.78 14.92
C ILE A 132 11.47 11.93 13.92
N ALA A 133 11.45 11.65 12.61
CA ALA A 133 11.50 12.68 11.57
C ALA A 133 10.34 13.70 11.66
N ILE A 134 9.13 13.23 12.00
CA ILE A 134 7.95 14.09 12.21
C ILE A 134 8.16 15.02 13.42
N VAL A 135 8.62 14.47 14.55
CA VAL A 135 8.81 15.21 15.80
C VAL A 135 9.92 16.25 15.64
N THR A 136 11.07 15.89 15.07
CA THR A 136 12.21 16.82 14.87
C THR A 136 11.84 18.00 13.97
N ARG A 137 11.08 17.75 12.90
CA ARG A 137 10.62 18.84 12.01
C ARG A 137 9.66 19.80 12.72
N LYS A 138 8.75 19.28 13.55
CA LYS A 138 7.81 20.10 14.35
C LYS A 138 8.53 20.94 15.40
N ALA A 139 9.61 20.43 15.99
CA ALA A 139 10.45 21.19 16.90
C ALA A 139 11.13 22.36 16.18
N LYS A 140 11.72 22.11 15.00
CA LYS A 140 12.41 23.13 14.18
C LYS A 140 11.48 24.26 13.69
N SER A 141 10.24 23.95 13.34
CA SER A 141 9.26 24.97 12.90
C SER A 141 8.73 25.84 14.03
N ARG A 142 8.91 25.45 15.30
CA ARG A 142 8.49 26.21 16.48
C ARG A 142 9.58 27.15 17.02
N THR A 143 10.82 27.00 16.55
CA THR A 143 11.99 27.75 17.04
C THR A 143 12.50 28.80 16.05
N MET A 144 11.88 28.94 14.87
CA MET A 144 12.16 30.07 13.98
C MET A 144 11.12 31.18 14.19
N PRO A 145 11.53 32.39 14.58
CA PRO A 145 10.65 33.55 14.77
C PRO A 145 10.04 34.04 13.45
#